data_AF-A0A0B4BWB1-F1
#
_entry.id   AF-A0A0B4BWB1-F1
#
_cell.length_a   1.000
_cell.length_b   1.000
_cell.length_c   1.000
_cell.angle_alpha   90.00
_cell.angle_beta   90.00
_cell.angle_gamma   90.00
#
_symmetry.space_group_name_H-M   'P 1'
#
loop_
_entity.id
_entity.type
_entity.pdbx_description
1 polymer ?
#
loop_
_entity_poly.entity_id
_entity_poly.type
_entity_poly.pdbx_seq_one_letter_code
_entity_poly.pdbx_strand_id
1 'polypeptide(L)'
;MGLAGILFLILMGLVFAAWTAAMFLALWRISKRSEEDLKRTGGGYFTWVGHSLRAYAEFLTSDKDRKERRRLLLLTLVMFAVIAGFALLAPRLS
;
A
#
# COMPACT_ATOMS: atom_id res chain seq x y z
N MET A 1 -22.06 2.52 22.14
CA MET A 1 -20.69 2.05 21.80
C MET A 1 -19.80 2.25 23.01
N GLY A 2 -19.15 1.20 23.51
CA GLY A 2 -18.23 1.32 24.65
C GLY A 2 -16.91 1.99 24.27
N LEU A 3 -16.16 2.49 25.26
CA LEU A 3 -14.82 3.08 25.10
C LEU A 3 -13.87 2.20 24.27
N ALA A 4 -13.94 0.87 24.46
CA ALA A 4 -13.15 -0.10 23.69
C ALA A 4 -13.43 -0.07 22.18
N GLY A 5 -14.69 0.16 21.77
CA GLY A 5 -15.05 0.27 20.36
C GLY A 5 -14.52 1.56 19.71
N ILE A 6 -14.53 2.67 20.47
CA ILE A 6 -13.95 3.95 20.01
C ILE A 6 -12.44 3.82 19.83
N LEU A 7 -11.74 3.25 20.83
CA LEU A 7 -10.29 3.01 20.76
C LEU A 7 -9.94 2.11 19.57
N PHE A 8 -10.75 1.09 19.30
CA PHE A 8 -10.56 0.22 18.16
C PHE A 8 -10.70 0.94 16.82
N LEU A 9 -11.73 1.78 16.65
CA LEU A 9 -11.94 2.57 15.43
C LEU A 9 -10.79 3.56 15.19
N ILE A 10 -10.30 4.21 16.25
CA ILE A 10 -9.14 5.10 16.17
C ILE A 10 -7.91 4.32 15.71
N LEU A 11 -7.63 3.17 16.34
CA LEU A 11 -6.50 2.32 15.98
C LEU A 11 -6.58 1.85 14.52
N MET A 12 -7.75 1.39 14.09
CA MET A 12 -7.99 0.95 12.72
C MET A 12 -7.79 2.11 11.72
N GLY A 13 -8.29 3.30 12.04
CA GLY A 13 -8.07 4.51 11.24
C GLY A 13 -6.59 4.87 11.11
N LEU A 14 -5.83 4.79 12.20
CA LEU A 14 -4.38 5.06 12.19
C LEU A 14 -3.60 4.03 11.35
N VAL A 15 -3.92 2.75 11.50
CA VAL A 15 -3.30 1.67 10.71
C VAL A 15 -3.63 1.84 9.23
N PHE A 16 -4.88 2.16 8.90
CA PHE A 16 -5.30 2.41 7.53
C PHE A 16 -4.61 3.64 6.92
N ALA A 17 -4.50 4.74 7.68
CA ALA A 17 -3.80 5.94 7.23
C ALA A 17 -2.31 5.67 6.98
N ALA A 18 -1.65 4.93 7.86
CA ALA A 18 -0.25 4.54 7.70
C ALA A 18 -0.03 3.63 6.48
N TRP A 19 -0.93 2.66 6.27
CA TRP A 19 -0.92 1.79 5.10
C TRP A 19 -1.12 2.59 3.81
N THR A 20 -2.12 3.47 3.79
CA THR A 20 -2.46 4.31 2.64
C THR A 20 -1.30 5.23 2.27
N ALA A 21 -0.68 5.89 3.25
CA ALA A 21 0.50 6.73 3.02
C ALA A 21 1.66 5.92 2.44
N ALA A 22 1.94 4.73 2.98
CA ALA A 22 2.99 3.86 2.45
C ALA A 22 2.70 3.42 1.01
N MET A 23 1.44 3.12 0.69
CA MET A 23 1.00 2.75 -0.65
C MET A 23 1.20 3.91 -1.62
N PHE A 24 0.72 5.12 -1.29
CA PHE A 24 0.89 6.30 -2.13
C PHE A 24 2.36 6.66 -2.35
N LEU A 25 3.21 6.55 -1.33
CA LEU A 25 4.65 6.78 -1.48
C LEU A 25 5.29 5.79 -2.45
N ALA A 26 4.91 4.50 -2.37
CA ALA A 26 5.41 3.50 -3.31
C ALA A 26 4.91 3.78 -4.73
N LEU A 27 3.63 4.09 -4.90
CA LEU A 27 3.06 4.46 -6.21
C LEU A 27 3.73 5.69 -6.80
N TRP A 28 3.94 6.73 -6.00
CA TRP A 28 4.61 7.94 -6.46
C TRP A 28 6.04 7.66 -6.90
N ARG A 29 6.79 6.83 -6.16
CA ARG A 29 8.14 6.43 -6.58
C ARG A 29 8.14 5.69 -7.92
N ILE A 30 7.19 4.77 -8.12
CA ILE A 30 7.02 4.03 -9.38
C ILE A 30 6.67 4.99 -10.51
N SER A 31 5.70 5.87 -10.31
CA SER A 31 5.28 6.88 -11.30
C SER A 31 6.43 7.81 -11.67
N LYS A 32 7.23 8.25 -10.69
CA LYS A 32 8.39 9.11 -10.94
C LYS A 32 9.43 8.41 -11.81
N ARG A 33 9.74 7.13 -11.54
CA ARG A 33 10.64 6.33 -12.39
C ARG A 33 10.07 6.16 -13.80
N SER A 34 8.78 5.83 -13.92
CA SER A 34 8.14 5.68 -15.23
C SER A 34 8.13 6.98 -16.03
N GLU A 35 8.00 8.14 -15.38
CA GLU A 35 8.05 9.44 -16.04
C GLU A 35 9.46 9.79 -16.50
N GLU A 36 10.48 9.50 -15.68
CA GLU A 36 11.90 9.65 -16.04
C GLU A 36 12.27 8.76 -17.24
N ASP A 37 11.78 7.52 -17.28
CA ASP A 37 11.99 6.60 -18.39
C ASP A 37 11.24 7.02 -19.66
N LEU A 38 10.01 7.52 -19.54
CA LEU A 38 9.25 8.03 -20.69
C LEU A 38 9.92 9.28 -21.28
N LYS A 39 10.44 10.19 -20.44
CA LYS A 39 11.20 11.36 -20.89
C LYS A 39 12.45 10.98 -21.68
N ARG A 40 13.06 9.83 -21.37
CA ARG A 40 14.23 9.30 -22.09
C ARG A 40 13.90 8.61 -23.40
N THR A 41 12.85 7.80 -23.44
CA THR A 41 12.49 7.04 -24.65
C THR A 41 11.60 7.81 -25.61
N GLY A 42 10.91 8.85 -25.13
CA GLY A 42 9.81 9.49 -25.85
C GLY A 42 8.62 8.54 -26.03
N GLY A 43 7.50 9.06 -26.55
CA GLY A 43 6.34 8.26 -26.95
C GLY A 43 5.00 8.75 -26.41
N GLY A 44 3.92 8.44 -27.14
CA GLY A 44 2.54 8.80 -26.81
C GLY A 44 1.92 7.95 -25.70
N TYR A 45 0.62 8.12 -25.46
CA TYR A 45 -0.15 7.51 -24.36
C TYR A 45 0.06 5.99 -24.19
N PHE A 46 0.07 5.21 -25.27
CA PHE A 46 0.28 3.75 -25.20
C PHE A 46 1.69 3.36 -24.71
N THR A 47 2.69 4.18 -25.01
CA THR A 47 4.07 4.00 -24.52
C THR A 47 4.16 4.27 -23.03
N TRP A 48 3.42 5.28 -22.53
CA TRP A 48 3.30 5.58 -21.11
C TRP A 48 2.65 4.44 -20.31
N VAL A 49 1.57 3.85 -20.84
CA VAL A 49 0.91 2.69 -20.21
C VAL A 49 1.86 1.48 -20.16
N GLY A 50 2.56 1.19 -21.26
CA GLY A 50 3.55 0.11 -21.32
C GLY A 50 4.69 0.28 -20.30
N HIS A 51 5.24 1.49 -20.19
CA HIS A 51 6.27 1.80 -19.19
C HIS A 51 5.75 1.72 -17.76
N SER A 52 4.53 2.20 -17.51
CA SER A 52 3.91 2.11 -16.19
C SER A 52 3.76 0.64 -15.76
N LEU A 53 3.22 -0.23 -16.63
CA LEU A 53 3.08 -1.66 -16.35
C LEU A 53 4.43 -2.33 -16.11
N ARG A 54 5.45 -1.97 -16.89
CA ARG A 54 6.81 -2.49 -16.71
C ARG A 54 7.43 -2.06 -15.39
N ALA A 55 7.24 -0.79 -15.00
CA ALA A 55 7.72 -0.27 -13.73
C ALA A 55 7.03 -0.93 -12.52
N TYR A 56 5.73 -1.24 -12.63
CA TYR A 56 5.02 -2.06 -11.63
C TYR A 56 5.55 -3.49 -11.58
N ALA A 57 5.76 -4.14 -12.72
CA ALA A 57 6.32 -5.50 -12.78
C ALA A 57 7.73 -5.54 -12.18
N GLU A 58 8.56 -4.53 -12.47
CA GLU A 58 9.88 -4.38 -11.87
C GLU A 58 9.80 -4.14 -10.37
N PHE A 59 8.86 -3.31 -9.89
CA PHE A 59 8.63 -3.14 -8.45
C PHE A 59 8.28 -4.46 -7.75
N LEU A 60 7.49 -5.33 -8.39
CA LEU A 60 7.11 -6.63 -7.83
C LEU A 60 8.26 -7.65 -7.81
N THR A 61 9.16 -7.59 -8.78
CA THR A 61 10.19 -8.61 -9.02
C THR A 61 11.60 -8.21 -8.56
N SER A 62 11.93 -6.91 -8.57
CA SER A 62 13.27 -6.39 -8.31
C SER A 62 13.68 -6.51 -6.85
N ASP A 63 14.92 -6.89 -6.58
CA ASP A 63 15.46 -6.92 -5.21
C ASP A 63 15.65 -5.51 -4.62
N LYS A 64 15.77 -4.47 -5.46
CA LYS A 64 15.93 -3.07 -5.01
C LYS A 64 14.77 -2.59 -4.15
N ASP A 65 13.56 -3.00 -4.51
CA ASP A 65 12.32 -2.56 -3.84
C ASP A 65 11.85 -3.57 -2.77
N ARG A 66 12.65 -4.60 -2.44
CA ARG A 66 12.29 -5.68 -1.51
C ARG A 66 11.94 -5.16 -0.11
N LYS A 67 12.65 -4.15 0.38
CA LYS A 67 12.38 -3.54 1.70
C LYS A 67 11.05 -2.79 1.71
N GLU A 68 10.73 -2.09 0.63
CA GLU A 68 9.49 -1.33 0.48
C GLU A 68 8.29 -2.26 0.31
N ARG A 69 8.42 -3.30 -0.53
CA ARG A 69 7.44 -4.40 -0.62
C ARG A 69 7.20 -5.08 0.73
N ARG A 70 8.25 -5.42 1.47
CA ARG A 70 8.11 -6.03 2.81
C ARG A 70 7.37 -5.12 3.77
N ARG A 71 7.66 -3.81 3.75
CA ARG A 71 6.96 -2.83 4.60
C ARG A 71 5.47 -2.77 4.25
N LEU A 72 5.13 -2.72 2.97
CA LEU A 72 3.74 -2.75 2.52
C LEU A 72 3.05 -4.05 2.91
N LEU A 73 3.68 -5.21 2.65
CA LEU A 73 3.14 -6.52 3.03
C LEU A 73 2.91 -6.62 4.54
N LEU A 74 3.85 -6.12 5.35
CA LEU A 74 3.72 -6.11 6.80
C LEU A 74 2.56 -5.21 7.25
N LEU A 75 2.42 -4.01 6.68
CA LEU A 75 1.29 -3.13 6.98
C LEU A 75 -0.04 -3.75 6.55
N THR A 76 -0.08 -4.40 5.39
CA THR A 76 -1.27 -5.13 4.92
C THR A 76 -1.62 -6.27 5.88
N LEU A 77 -0.63 -7.04 6.34
CA LEU A 77 -0.83 -8.14 7.28
C LEU A 77 -1.31 -7.63 8.64
N VAL A 78 -0.76 -6.51 9.13
CA VAL A 78 -1.23 -5.83 10.35
C VAL A 78 -2.69 -5.37 10.16
N MET A 79 -3.04 -4.81 9.00
CA MET A 79 -4.42 -4.40 8.72
C MET A 79 -5.39 -5.60 8.75
N PHE A 80 -5.02 -6.73 8.14
CA PHE A 80 -5.81 -7.95 8.22
C PHE A 80 -5.91 -8.49 9.65
N ALA A 81 -4.83 -8.47 10.43
CA ALA A 81 -4.83 -8.91 11.81
C ALA A 81 -5.75 -8.03 12.69
N VAL A 82 -5.76 -6.72 12.46
CA VAL A 82 -6.65 -5.77 13.15
C VAL A 82 -8.12 -6.05 12.79
N ILE A 83 -8.44 -6.23 11.50
CA ILE A 83 -9.80 -6.56 11.04
C ILE A 83 -10.27 -7.92 11.59
N ALA A 84 -9.43 -8.95 11.50
CA ALA A 84 -9.75 -10.28 12.02
C ALA A 84 -9.90 -10.27 13.55
N GLY A 85 -9.03 -9.54 14.25
CA GLY A 85 -9.12 -9.32 15.69
C GLY A 85 -10.45 -8.68 16.07
N PHE A 86 -10.90 -7.67 15.33
CA PHE A 86 -12.22 -7.08 15.53
C PHE A 86 -13.34 -8.08 15.30
N ALA A 87 -13.35 -8.78 14.16
CA ALA A 87 -14.40 -9.71 13.81
C ALA A 87 -14.55 -10.81 14.88
N LEU A 88 -13.46 -11.22 15.52
CA LEU A 88 -13.43 -12.25 16.55
C LEU A 88 -13.71 -11.72 17.97
N LEU A 89 -13.40 -10.46 18.26
CA LEU A 89 -13.58 -9.84 19.58
C LEU A 89 -14.89 -9.07 19.71
N ALA A 90 -15.42 -8.50 18.63
CA ALA A 90 -16.69 -7.78 18.60
C ALA A 90 -17.88 -8.61 19.13
N PRO A 91 -18.08 -9.89 18.77
CA PRO A 91 -19.17 -10.69 19.32
C PRO A 91 -18.98 -11.07 20.80
N ARG A 92 -17.78 -10.87 21.38
CA ARG A 92 -17.51 -11.12 22.82
C ARG A 92 -17.63 -9.87 23.69
N LEU A 93 -17.77 -8.69 23.06
CA LEU A 93 -17.87 -7.38 23.71
C LEU A 93 -19.26 -6.74 23.56
N SER A 94 -20.19 -7.44 22.88
CA SER A 94 -21.61 -7.09 22.76
C SER A 94 -22.45 -7.87 23.77
#